data_AF-A0A851GP86-F1
#
_entry.id   AF-A0A851GP86-F1
#
_cell.length_a   1.000
_cell.length_b   1.000
_cell.length_c   1.000
_cell.angle_alpha   90.00
_cell.angle_beta   90.00
_cell.angle_gamma   90.00
#
_symmetry.space_group_name_H-M   'P 1'
#
loop_
_entity.id
_entity.type
_entity.pdbx_description
1 polymer ?
#
loop_
_entity_poly.entity_id
_entity_poly.type
_entity_poly.pdbx_seq_one_letter_code
_entity_poly.pdbx_strand_id
1 'polypeptide(L)'
;MATRARQLWPLLLPLAACGFTSFFYTLSSWLGGHGIECAIRRWTGWFCPGCGGTRCAGALARGELTEAMQWNPMLAIGVILFGVGSLYLIISLTVLGRPAPNLSGVSPRWFWAGIAIIALFTVLRNTSTFAWLAP
;
A
#
# COMPACT_ATOMS: atom_id res chain seq x y z
N MET A 1 12.87 -15.78 -26.10
CA MET A 1 11.52 -15.50 -25.55
C MET A 1 11.47 -15.47 -24.02
N ALA A 2 12.22 -16.33 -23.30
CA ALA A 2 12.27 -16.33 -21.83
C ALA A 2 12.77 -15.02 -21.18
N THR A 3 13.56 -14.20 -21.90
CA THR A 3 14.10 -12.92 -21.42
C THR A 3 13.05 -11.81 -21.31
N ARG A 4 12.08 -11.72 -22.23
CA ARG A 4 11.00 -10.72 -22.16
C ARG A 4 10.03 -11.00 -21.02
N ALA A 5 9.67 -12.26 -20.77
CA ALA A 5 8.81 -12.63 -19.65
C ALA A 5 9.43 -12.26 -18.29
N ARG A 6 10.76 -12.42 -18.17
CA ARG A 6 11.52 -12.01 -16.98
C ARG A 6 11.71 -10.49 -16.84
N GLN A 7 11.41 -9.70 -17.87
CA GLN A 7 11.47 -8.23 -17.81
C GLN A 7 10.12 -7.59 -17.43
N LEU A 8 9.00 -8.30 -17.61
CA LEU A 8 7.66 -7.78 -17.34
C LEU A 8 7.12 -8.13 -15.95
N TRP A 9 7.82 -8.97 -15.16
CA TRP A 9 7.45 -9.27 -13.78
C TRP A 9 7.19 -8.04 -12.89
N PRO A 10 7.85 -6.87 -13.06
CA PRO A 10 7.58 -5.70 -12.24
C PRO A 10 6.20 -5.09 -12.50
N LEU A 11 5.55 -5.44 -13.61
CA LEU A 11 4.16 -5.04 -13.89
C LEU A 11 3.15 -5.87 -13.11
N LEU A 12 3.51 -7.09 -12.70
CA LEU A 12 2.61 -7.98 -11.97
C LEU A 12 2.28 -7.45 -10.58
N LEU A 13 3.24 -6.81 -9.90
CA LEU A 13 3.07 -6.25 -8.56
C LEU A 13 2.06 -5.09 -8.51
N PRO A 14 2.17 -4.02 -9.33
CA PRO A 14 1.17 -2.96 -9.37
C PRO A 14 -0.18 -3.46 -9.88
N LEU A 15 -0.21 -4.40 -10.84
CA LEU A 15 -1.47 -5.00 -11.30
C LEU A 15 -2.17 -5.78 -10.19
N ALA A 16 -1.43 -6.57 -9.41
CA ALA A 16 -1.97 -7.28 -8.25
C ALA A 16 -2.47 -6.31 -7.17
N ALA A 17 -1.73 -5.23 -6.90
CA ALA A 17 -2.14 -4.20 -5.94
C ALA A 17 -3.44 -3.50 -6.38
N CYS A 18 -3.54 -3.10 -7.65
CA CYS A 18 -4.75 -2.51 -8.23
C CYS A 18 -5.94 -3.50 -8.24
N GLY A 19 -5.68 -4.78 -8.54
CA GLY A 19 -6.70 -5.82 -8.51
C GLY A 19 -7.25 -6.04 -7.09
N PHE A 20 -6.37 -6.09 -6.10
CA PHE A 20 -6.75 -6.22 -4.69
C PHE A 20 -7.60 -5.03 -4.22
N THR A 21 -7.15 -3.79 -4.47
CA THR A 21 -7.91 -2.59 -4.05
C THR A 21 -9.26 -2.49 -4.77
N SER A 22 -9.33 -2.79 -6.06
CA SER A 22 -10.57 -2.80 -6.84
C SER A 22 -11.56 -3.86 -6.36
N PHE A 23 -11.07 -5.07 -6.04
CA PHE A 23 -11.90 -6.14 -5.48
C PHE A 23 -12.52 -5.72 -4.13
N PHE A 24 -11.73 -5.18 -3.22
CA PHE A 24 -12.25 -4.74 -1.91
C PHE A 24 -13.18 -3.53 -2.03
N TYR A 25 -12.91 -2.60 -2.96
CA TYR A 25 -13.79 -1.47 -3.21
C TYR A 25 -15.16 -1.93 -3.74
N THR A 26 -15.16 -2.79 -4.76
CA THR A 26 -16.40 -3.34 -5.35
C THR A 26 -17.16 -4.23 -4.37
N LEU A 27 -16.47 -5.07 -3.59
CA LEU A 27 -17.07 -5.84 -2.51
C LEU A 27 -17.72 -4.94 -1.46
N SER A 28 -17.05 -3.84 -1.09
CA SER A 28 -17.60 -2.87 -0.13
C SER A 28 -18.85 -2.15 -0.65
N SER A 29 -18.91 -1.83 -1.95
CA SER A 29 -20.09 -1.25 -2.57
C SER A 29 -21.24 -2.25 -2.65
N TRP A 30 -20.94 -3.52 -2.95
CA TRP A 30 -21.94 -4.60 -3.00
C TRP A 30 -22.55 -4.90 -1.62
N LEU A 31 -21.77 -4.77 -0.55
CA LEU A 31 -22.21 -5.01 0.83
C LEU A 31 -22.94 -3.81 1.48
N GLY A 32 -23.40 -2.83 0.67
CA GLY A 32 -24.23 -1.73 1.16
C GLY A 32 -23.52 -0.36 1.26
N GLY A 33 -22.35 -0.19 0.64
CA GLY A 33 -21.73 1.13 0.45
C GLY A 33 -21.19 1.82 1.71
N HIS A 34 -21.37 1.24 2.90
CA HIS A 34 -20.86 1.78 4.17
C HIS A 34 -19.42 1.36 4.49
N GLY A 35 -18.78 0.59 3.60
CA GLY A 35 -17.48 -0.01 3.85
C GLY A 35 -17.60 -1.27 4.71
N ILE A 36 -16.70 -2.23 4.50
CA ILE A 36 -16.60 -3.38 5.41
C ILE A 36 -16.07 -2.84 6.74
N GLU A 37 -16.92 -2.86 7.77
CA GLU A 37 -16.53 -2.45 9.10
C GLU A 37 -15.37 -3.34 9.57
N CYS A 38 -14.27 -2.72 10.01
CA CYS A 38 -13.08 -3.47 10.40
C CYS A 38 -13.39 -4.32 11.65
N ALA A 39 -13.41 -5.65 11.49
CA ALA A 39 -13.68 -6.58 12.58
C ALA A 39 -12.76 -6.35 13.80
N ILE A 40 -11.49 -6.02 13.56
CA ILE A 40 -10.52 -5.71 14.63
C ILE A 40 -11.02 -4.52 15.44
N ARG A 41 -11.32 -3.39 14.80
CA ARG A 41 -11.82 -2.19 15.49
C ARG A 41 -13.14 -2.45 16.22
N ARG A 42 -14.03 -3.26 15.63
CA ARG A 42 -15.31 -3.61 16.25
C ARG A 42 -15.14 -4.44 17.53
N TRP A 43 -14.17 -5.34 17.56
CA TRP A 43 -13.99 -6.28 18.68
C TRP A 43 -13.01 -5.77 19.73
N THR A 44 -11.95 -5.07 19.35
CA THR A 44 -10.91 -4.59 20.27
C THR A 44 -10.98 -3.08 20.54
N GLY A 45 -11.70 -2.32 19.72
CA GLY A 45 -11.66 -0.86 19.73
C GLY A 45 -10.40 -0.26 19.10
N TRP A 46 -9.43 -1.10 18.69
CA TRP A 46 -8.13 -0.63 18.21
C TRP A 46 -8.11 -0.45 16.69
N PHE A 47 -7.38 0.57 16.23
CA PHE A 47 -7.10 0.77 14.82
C PHE A 47 -5.93 -0.10 14.38
N CYS A 48 -6.17 -0.98 13.41
CA CYS A 48 -5.11 -1.76 12.77
C CYS A 48 -4.34 -0.90 11.76
N PRO A 49 -3.14 -1.32 11.30
CA PRO A 49 -2.34 -0.53 10.36
C PRO A 49 -3.04 -0.29 9.02
N GLY A 50 -3.99 -1.16 8.65
CA GLY A 50 -4.78 -1.06 7.42
C GLY A 50 -6.08 -0.26 7.55
N CYS A 51 -6.47 0.20 8.75
CA CYS A 51 -7.71 0.98 8.91
C CYS A 51 -7.67 2.26 8.05
N GLY A 52 -8.78 2.56 7.38
CA GLY A 52 -8.88 3.67 6.42
C GLY A 52 -8.24 3.40 5.05
N GLY A 53 -7.68 2.21 4.81
CA GLY A 53 -6.93 1.92 3.58
C GLY A 53 -7.75 2.02 2.29
N THR A 54 -9.00 1.57 2.28
CA THR A 54 -9.89 1.70 1.11
C THR A 54 -10.23 3.16 0.79
N ARG A 55 -10.46 3.98 1.82
CA ARG A 55 -10.71 5.43 1.68
C ARG A 55 -9.47 6.18 1.22
N CYS A 56 -8.31 5.84 1.79
CA CYS A 56 -7.01 6.32 1.32
C CYS A 56 -6.77 5.98 -0.15
N ALA A 57 -7.01 4.73 -0.57
CA ALA A 57 -6.86 4.33 -1.96
C ALA A 57 -7.83 5.09 -2.89
N GLY A 58 -9.08 5.28 -2.46
CA GLY A 58 -10.06 6.10 -3.19
C GLY A 58 -9.63 7.56 -3.36
N ALA A 59 -9.11 8.18 -2.29
CA ALA A 59 -8.58 9.54 -2.33
C ALA A 59 -7.36 9.66 -3.25
N LEU A 60 -6.41 8.72 -3.19
CA LEU A 60 -5.28 8.67 -4.12
C LEU A 60 -5.74 8.52 -5.58
N ALA A 61 -6.76 7.70 -5.84
CA ALA A 61 -7.31 7.54 -7.18
C ALA A 61 -7.96 8.82 -7.73
N ARG A 62 -8.48 9.69 -6.86
CA ARG A 62 -8.97 11.04 -7.21
C ARG A 62 -7.86 12.10 -7.28
N GLY A 63 -6.63 11.77 -6.89
CA GLY A 63 -5.53 12.73 -6.79
C GLY A 63 -5.55 13.58 -5.51
N GLU A 64 -6.38 13.24 -4.53
CA GLU A 64 -6.55 13.98 -3.28
C GLU A 64 -5.52 13.52 -2.23
N LEU A 65 -4.28 14.00 -2.35
CA LEU A 65 -3.18 13.58 -1.48
C LEU A 65 -3.41 13.92 0.00
N THR A 66 -3.94 15.11 0.29
CA THR A 66 -4.22 15.54 1.66
C THR A 66 -5.23 14.63 2.33
N GLU A 67 -6.32 14.31 1.63
CA GLU A 67 -7.36 13.40 2.13
C GLU A 67 -6.80 11.98 2.32
N ALA A 68 -5.98 11.50 1.38
CA ALA A 68 -5.33 10.19 1.51
C ALA A 68 -4.43 10.10 2.76
N MET A 69 -3.65 11.16 3.02
CA MET A 69 -2.77 11.25 4.19
C MET A 69 -3.55 11.31 5.51
N GLN A 70 -4.72 11.94 5.52
CA GLN A 70 -5.62 11.93 6.68
C GLN A 70 -6.16 10.52 6.94
N TRP A 71 -6.57 9.79 5.89
CA TRP A 71 -7.12 8.45 6.05
C TRP A 71 -6.09 7.41 6.46
N ASN A 72 -4.91 7.40 5.85
CA ASN A 72 -3.83 6.47 6.20
C ASN A 72 -2.48 6.94 5.63
N PRO A 73 -1.66 7.69 6.40
CA PRO A 73 -0.44 8.28 5.86
C PRO A 73 0.63 7.22 5.55
N MET A 74 0.68 6.12 6.32
CA MET A 74 1.59 5.01 6.04
C MET A 74 1.28 4.37 4.68
N LEU A 75 0.00 4.11 4.41
CA LEU A 75 -0.43 3.53 3.13
C LEU A 75 -0.25 4.55 1.99
N ALA A 76 -0.58 5.81 2.20
CA ALA A 76 -0.42 6.86 1.19
C ALA A 76 1.03 6.99 0.72
N ILE A 77 1.97 7.12 1.67
CA ILE A 77 3.40 7.18 1.37
C ILE A 77 3.87 5.88 0.70
N GLY A 78 3.46 4.73 1.23
CA GLY A 78 3.82 3.42 0.68
C GLY A 78 3.38 3.25 -0.77
N VAL A 79 2.15 3.62 -1.10
CA VAL A 79 1.61 3.55 -2.47
C VAL A 79 2.35 4.51 -3.40
N ILE A 80 2.65 5.74 -2.97
CA ILE A 80 3.39 6.71 -3.78
C ILE A 80 4.81 6.19 -4.08
N LEU A 81 5.54 5.77 -3.05
CA LEU A 81 6.90 5.24 -3.21
C LEU A 81 6.91 3.99 -4.11
N PHE A 82 5.95 3.09 -3.91
CA PHE A 82 5.80 1.90 -4.73
C PHE A 82 5.47 2.24 -6.19
N GLY A 83 4.57 3.20 -6.42
CA GLY A 83 4.21 3.67 -7.76
C GLY A 83 5.38 4.30 -8.50
N VAL A 84 6.09 5.23 -7.85
CA VAL A 84 7.29 5.87 -8.42
C VAL A 84 8.41 4.85 -8.67
N GLY A 85 8.66 3.96 -7.72
CA GLY A 85 9.66 2.90 -7.86
C GLY A 85 9.34 1.93 -9.00
N SER A 86 8.06 1.56 -9.15
CA SER A 86 7.58 0.72 -10.25
C SER A 86 7.74 1.41 -11.59
N LEU A 87 7.35 2.69 -11.70
CA LEU A 87 7.52 3.46 -12.93
C LEU A 87 9.00 3.59 -13.33
N TYR A 88 9.87 3.92 -12.37
CA TYR A 88 11.31 3.99 -12.59
C TYR A 88 11.87 2.64 -13.08
N LEU A 89 11.44 1.53 -12.47
CA LEU A 89 11.89 0.20 -12.84
C LEU A 89 11.40 -0.19 -14.25
N ILE A 90 10.15 0.10 -14.58
CA ILE A 90 9.59 -0.14 -15.92
C ILE A 90 10.41 0.64 -16.96
N ILE A 91 10.59 1.95 -16.78
CA ILE A 91 11.38 2.80 -17.69
C ILE A 91 12.82 2.27 -17.82
N SER A 92 13.44 1.91 -16.69
CA SER A 92 14.81 1.38 -16.67
C SER A 92 14.95 0.12 -17.51
N LEU A 93 13.98 -0.80 -17.43
CA LEU A 93 14.04 -2.08 -18.12
C LEU A 93 13.61 -2.01 -19.58
N THR A 94 12.58 -1.22 -19.90
CA THR A 94 11.95 -1.21 -21.23
C THR A 94 12.48 -0.11 -22.14
N VAL A 95 12.78 1.07 -21.58
CA VAL A 95 13.21 2.24 -22.35
C VAL A 95 14.73 2.38 -22.32
N LEU A 96 15.34 2.27 -21.12
CA LEU A 96 16.78 2.46 -20.94
C LEU A 96 17.60 1.17 -21.14
N GLY A 97 16.95 0.01 -21.28
CA GLY A 97 17.61 -1.28 -21.51
C GLY A 97 18.51 -1.75 -20.36
N ARG A 98 18.31 -1.25 -19.14
CA ARG A 98 19.09 -1.65 -17.96
C ARG A 98 18.74 -3.08 -17.54
N PRO A 99 19.70 -3.83 -16.96
CA PRO A 99 19.42 -5.16 -16.44
C PRO A 99 18.47 -5.09 -15.24
N ALA A 100 17.69 -6.17 -15.04
CA ALA A 100 16.81 -6.28 -13.88
C ALA A 100 17.62 -6.24 -12.57
N PRO A 101 17.13 -5.54 -11.53
CA PRO A 101 17.82 -5.47 -10.26
C PRO A 101 17.92 -6.86 -9.64
N ASN A 102 19.09 -7.17 -9.07
CA ASN A 102 19.28 -8.41 -8.34
C ASN A 102 18.69 -8.30 -6.93
N LEU A 103 17.60 -9.03 -6.67
CA LEU A 103 16.92 -9.04 -5.37
C LEU A 103 17.51 -10.06 -4.39
N SER A 104 18.43 -10.94 -4.81
CA SER A 104 19.01 -11.96 -3.93
C SER A 104 19.90 -11.37 -2.81
N GLY A 105 20.27 -10.10 -2.93
CA GLY A 105 21.02 -9.34 -1.91
C GLY A 105 20.17 -8.56 -0.92
N VAL A 106 18.83 -8.66 -0.97
CA VAL A 106 17.97 -7.97 0.00
C VAL A 106 18.14 -8.63 1.36
N SER A 107 18.87 -7.94 2.23
CA SER A 107 19.14 -8.42 3.59
C SER A 107 17.84 -8.58 4.39
N PRO A 108 17.69 -9.66 5.19
CA PRO A 108 16.56 -9.86 6.10
C PRO A 108 16.30 -8.69 7.04
N ARG A 109 17.30 -7.84 7.30
CA ARG A 109 17.14 -6.63 8.11
C ARG A 109 16.05 -5.70 7.59
N TRP A 110 15.84 -5.63 6.28
CA TRP A 110 14.81 -4.77 5.68
C TRP A 110 13.40 -5.31 5.92
N PHE A 111 13.26 -6.63 5.96
CA PHE A 111 12.00 -7.27 6.33
C PHE A 111 11.61 -6.93 7.77
N TRP A 112 12.56 -7.08 8.71
CA TRP A 112 12.35 -6.73 10.11
C TRP A 112 12.14 -5.22 10.32
N ALA A 113 12.84 -4.37 9.56
CA ALA A 113 12.60 -2.94 9.59
C ALA A 113 11.16 -2.59 9.15
N GLY A 114 10.64 -3.25 8.11
CA GLY A 114 9.24 -3.09 7.69
C GLY A 114 8.24 -3.49 8.79
N ILE A 115 8.46 -4.64 9.43
CA ILE A 115 7.64 -5.08 10.58
C ILE A 115 7.69 -4.05 11.72
N ALA A 116 8.90 -3.58 12.07
CA ALA A 116 9.08 -2.59 13.13
C ALA A 116 8.36 -1.27 12.82
N ILE A 117 8.40 -0.80 11.57
CA ILE A 117 7.68 0.40 11.12
C ILE A 117 6.16 0.20 11.24
N ILE A 118 5.64 -0.94 10.78
CA ILE A 118 4.20 -1.24 10.86
C ILE A 118 3.74 -1.31 12.32
N ALA A 119 4.53 -1.97 13.18
CA ALA A 119 4.25 -2.07 14.61
C ALA A 119 4.27 -0.69 15.28
N LEU A 120 5.31 0.12 15.02
CA LEU A 120 5.43 1.47 15.54
C LEU A 120 4.26 2.35 15.10
N PHE A 121 3.92 2.34 13.80
CA PHE A 121 2.76 3.07 13.27
C PHE A 121 1.47 2.66 13.97
N THR A 122 1.26 1.35 14.16
CA THR A 122 0.08 0.82 14.84
C THR A 122 0.01 1.31 16.29
N VAL A 123 1.11 1.24 17.03
CA VAL A 123 1.17 1.73 18.42
C VAL A 123 0.87 3.23 18.47
N LEU A 124 1.59 4.04 17.69
CA LEU A 124 1.42 5.49 17.69
C LEU A 124 -0.03 5.88 17.37
N ARG A 125 -0.64 5.28 16.34
CA ARG A 125 -2.02 5.56 15.92
C ARG A 125 -3.09 5.25 16.97
N ASN A 126 -2.78 4.43 17.98
CA ASN A 126 -3.70 4.09 19.07
C ASN A 126 -3.42 4.89 20.37
N THR A 127 -2.49 5.83 20.35
CA THR A 127 -2.21 6.71 21.51
C THR A 127 -2.91 8.06 21.41
N SER A 128 -3.26 8.66 22.55
CA SER A 128 -3.92 9.97 22.61
C SER A 128 -3.08 11.11 22.04
N THR A 129 -1.75 11.04 22.18
CA THR A 129 -0.80 12.04 21.64
C THR A 129 -0.83 12.10 20.11
N PHE A 130 -1.16 10.98 19.46
CA PHE A 130 -1.16 10.82 18.00
C PHE A 130 -2.55 10.53 17.46
N ALA A 131 -3.59 11.04 18.12
CA ALA A 131 -4.98 10.84 17.72
C ALA A 131 -5.28 11.34 16.29
N TRP A 132 -4.52 12.32 15.78
CA TRP A 132 -4.62 12.79 14.39
C TRP A 132 -4.25 11.74 13.34
N LEU A 133 -3.53 10.68 13.73
CA LEU A 133 -3.28 9.54 12.86
C LEU A 133 -4.51 8.66 12.73
N ALA A 134 -5.43 8.62 13.69
CA ALA A 134 -6.62 7.80 13.60
C ALA A 134 -7.51 8.26 12.42
N PRO A 135 -8.06 7.31 11.64
CA PRO A 135 -8.95 7.62 10.52
C PRO A 135 -10.31 8.15 10.98
#